data_AF-A0A2G9UIU3-F1
#
_entry.id   AF-A0A2G9UIU3-F1
#
_cell.length_a   1.000
_cell.length_b   1.000
_cell.length_c   1.000
_cell.angle_alpha   90.00
_cell.angle_beta   90.00
_cell.angle_gamma   90.00
#
_symmetry.space_group_name_H-M   'P 1'
#
loop_
_entity.id
_entity.type
_entity.pdbx_description
1 polymer ?
#
loop_
_entity_poly.entity_id
_entity_poly.type
_entity_poly.pdbx_seq_one_letter_code
_entity_poly.pdbx_strand_id
1 'polypeptide(L)'
;MNKIENKSYWLISVAEYRVGSEHGWSAIYKFTALAPRDDGGYEIAVFGDLGNQNARSLGKLQQMAQDGDIDMVMHVGDFAYNLDTDDGRVGDEFLRQIETVAAYVPYMTVVGNHEVH
;
A
#
# COMPACT_ATOMS: atom_id res chain seq x y z
N MET A 1 39.77 -24.85 12.12
CA MET A 1 38.95 -23.81 12.78
C MET A 1 37.79 -23.51 11.85
N ASN A 2 36.64 -24.14 12.07
CA ASN A 2 35.48 -23.98 11.20
C ASN A 2 34.75 -22.70 11.61
N LYS A 3 34.80 -21.68 10.75
CA LYS A 3 33.91 -20.53 10.85
C LYS A 3 32.51 -21.01 10.47
N ILE A 4 31.63 -21.15 11.45
CA ILE A 4 30.21 -21.29 11.19
C ILE A 4 29.72 -19.87 10.91
N GLU A 5 29.50 -19.55 9.64
CA GLU A 5 28.78 -18.34 9.25
C GLU A 5 27.29 -18.62 9.40
N ASN A 6 26.67 -18.01 10.41
CA ASN A 6 25.21 -17.94 10.51
C ASN A 6 24.72 -17.04 9.37
N LYS A 7 24.35 -17.64 8.23
CA LYS A 7 23.54 -16.96 7.23
C LYS A 7 22.10 -16.93 7.72
N SER A 8 21.73 -15.85 8.39
CA SER A 8 20.33 -15.52 8.66
C SER A 8 19.69 -15.13 7.33
N TYR A 9 18.94 -16.04 6.71
CA TYR A 9 18.08 -15.69 5.58
C TYR A 9 16.85 -14.98 6.16
N TRP A 10 16.76 -13.66 5.98
CA TRP A 10 15.53 -12.93 6.22
C TRP A 10 14.53 -13.42 5.17
N LEU A 11 13.61 -14.30 5.57
CA LEU A 11 12.53 -14.72 4.68
C LEU A 11 11.67 -13.49 4.39
N ILE A 12 11.70 -13.01 3.15
CA ILE A 12 10.68 -12.10 2.63
C ILE A 12 9.34 -12.78 2.87
N SER A 13 8.54 -12.24 3.79
CA SER A 13 7.29 -12.85 4.21
C SER A 13 6.20 -12.39 3.26
N VAL A 14 6.01 -13.19 2.22
CA VAL A 14 4.89 -13.05 1.28
C VAL A 14 3.72 -13.85 1.82
N ALA A 15 2.57 -13.18 1.99
CA ALA A 15 1.34 -13.80 2.46
C ALA A 15 0.23 -13.63 1.42
N GLU A 16 -0.45 -14.73 1.09
CA GLU A 16 -1.70 -14.67 0.33
C GLU A 16 -2.88 -14.56 1.31
N TYR A 17 -3.86 -13.73 0.98
CA TYR A 17 -5.03 -13.52 1.82
C TYR A 17 -6.28 -13.24 0.99
N ARG A 18 -7.44 -13.46 1.59
CA ARG A 18 -8.74 -12.98 1.09
C ARG A 18 -9.60 -12.60 2.29
N VAL A 19 -10.51 -11.66 2.11
CA VAL A 19 -11.39 -11.17 3.18
C VAL A 19 -12.83 -11.43 2.78
N GLY A 20 -13.68 -11.79 3.72
CA GLY A 20 -15.07 -12.12 3.42
C GLY A 20 -15.86 -12.61 4.61
N SER A 21 -17.09 -13.01 4.33
CA SER A 21 -18.03 -13.59 5.28
C SER A 21 -18.78 -14.75 4.62
N GLU A 22 -19.78 -15.31 5.32
CA GLU A 22 -20.68 -16.31 4.74
C GLU A 22 -21.47 -15.79 3.51
N HIS A 23 -21.56 -14.48 3.35
CA HIS A 23 -22.29 -13.85 2.24
C HIS A 23 -21.44 -13.60 1.00
N GLY A 24 -20.12 -13.79 1.06
CA GLY A 24 -19.23 -13.55 -0.07
C GLY A 24 -17.77 -13.39 0.32
N TRP A 25 -16.89 -13.55 -0.67
CA TRP A 25 -15.44 -13.46 -0.51
C TRP A 25 -14.83 -12.55 -1.56
N SER A 26 -13.80 -11.79 -1.16
CA SER A 26 -12.96 -11.03 -2.08
C SER A 26 -12.17 -11.95 -3.01
N ALA A 27 -11.50 -11.35 -4.00
CA ALA A 27 -10.40 -12.00 -4.69
C ALA A 27 -9.29 -12.42 -3.71
N ILE A 28 -8.42 -13.31 -4.15
CA ILE A 28 -7.17 -13.60 -3.44
C ILE A 28 -6.18 -12.49 -3.78
N TYR A 29 -5.64 -11.87 -2.74
CA TYR A 29 -4.59 -10.86 -2.81
C TYR A 29 -3.29 -11.43 -2.24
N LYS A 30 -2.19 -10.73 -2.49
CA LYS A 30 -0.84 -11.11 -2.06
C LYS A 30 -0.16 -9.89 -1.46
N PHE A 31 0.20 -9.97 -0.20
CA PHE A 31 0.87 -8.92 0.55
C PHE A 31 2.33 -9.29 0.80
N THR A 32 3.23 -8.34 0.55
CA THR A 32 4.64 -8.47 0.92
C THR A 32 4.89 -7.71 2.22
N ALA A 33 5.22 -8.43 3.29
CA ALA A 33 5.56 -7.81 4.56
C ALA A 33 6.89 -7.07 4.47
N LEU A 34 6.98 -5.95 5.21
CA LEU A 34 8.14 -5.09 5.23
C LEU A 34 9.37 -5.86 5.74
N ALA A 35 10.40 -5.96 4.90
CA ALA A 35 11.69 -6.59 5.21
C ALA A 35 12.81 -5.79 4.54
N PRO A 36 14.01 -5.68 5.16
CA PRO A 36 15.12 -4.99 4.51
C PRO A 36 15.49 -5.65 3.18
N ARG A 37 15.80 -4.82 2.17
CA ARG A 37 16.33 -5.29 0.88
C ARG A 37 17.72 -5.90 1.02
N ASP A 38 18.15 -6.64 0.00
CA ASP A 38 19.46 -7.32 -0.04
C ASP A 38 20.65 -6.36 0.11
N ASP A 39 20.52 -5.12 -0.39
CA ASP A 39 21.50 -4.04 -0.25
C ASP A 39 21.34 -3.22 1.03
N GLY A 40 20.33 -3.54 1.84
CA GLY A 40 19.99 -2.88 3.09
C GLY A 40 19.03 -1.70 2.89
N GLY A 41 18.10 -1.53 3.83
CA GLY A 41 17.11 -0.45 3.80
C GLY A 41 15.81 -0.86 3.09
N TYR A 42 15.07 0.14 2.63
CA TYR A 42 13.74 0.01 2.03
C TYR A 42 13.57 1.03 0.90
N GLU A 43 12.81 0.69 -0.13
CA GLU A 43 12.31 1.66 -1.10
C GLU A 43 10.88 2.05 -0.75
N ILE A 44 10.65 3.36 -0.62
CA ILE A 44 9.39 3.91 -0.13
C ILE A 44 8.87 4.92 -1.15
N ALA A 45 7.66 4.71 -1.67
CA ALA A 45 6.96 5.73 -2.44
C ALA A 45 6.35 6.77 -1.50
N VAL A 46 6.74 8.04 -1.65
CA VAL A 46 6.24 9.16 -0.83
C VAL A 46 5.53 10.18 -1.73
N PHE A 47 4.27 10.50 -1.42
CA PHE A 47 3.49 11.50 -2.13
C PHE A 47 2.31 12.01 -1.28
N GLY A 48 1.75 13.17 -1.63
CA GLY A 48 0.51 13.73 -1.09
C GLY A 48 -0.41 14.16 -2.23
N ASP A 49 -1.59 14.67 -1.89
CA ASP A 49 -2.48 15.38 -2.82
C ASP A 49 -2.93 14.51 -4.02
N LEU A 50 -3.27 13.24 -3.77
CA LEU A 50 -3.64 12.33 -4.85
C LEU A 50 -5.00 12.71 -5.48
N GLY A 51 -6.01 12.92 -4.64
CA GLY A 51 -7.39 13.21 -5.02
C GLY A 51 -8.08 12.10 -5.84
N ASN A 52 -9.41 12.20 -5.98
CA ASN A 52 -10.20 11.19 -6.71
C ASN A 52 -10.25 11.41 -8.24
N GLN A 53 -10.09 12.66 -8.71
CA GLN A 53 -10.31 13.06 -10.12
C GLN A 53 -9.03 13.04 -10.99
N ASN A 54 -7.83 13.00 -10.38
CA ASN A 54 -6.56 13.19 -11.09
C ASN A 54 -5.46 12.23 -10.62
N ALA A 55 -5.80 10.97 -10.38
CA ALA A 55 -4.87 9.93 -9.94
C ALA A 55 -3.89 9.45 -11.06
N ARG A 56 -3.25 10.38 -11.79
CA ARG A 56 -2.31 10.08 -12.89
C ARG A 56 -1.13 9.21 -12.43
N SER A 57 -0.75 9.35 -11.16
CA SER A 57 0.35 8.61 -10.54
C SER A 57 -0.06 7.19 -10.11
N LEU A 58 -1.35 6.87 -10.02
CA LEU A 58 -1.84 5.61 -9.48
C LEU A 58 -1.41 4.40 -10.30
N GLY A 59 -1.49 4.48 -11.63
CA GLY A 59 -1.05 3.39 -12.51
C GLY A 59 0.45 3.07 -12.34
N LYS A 60 1.27 4.10 -12.11
CA LYS A 60 2.70 3.93 -11.84
C LYS A 60 2.93 3.30 -10.46
N LEU A 61 2.21 3.75 -9.42
CA LEU A 61 2.31 3.19 -8.07
C LEU A 61 1.86 1.72 -8.04
N GLN A 62 0.80 1.38 -8.77
CA GLN A 62 0.33 0.01 -8.92
C GLN A 62 1.42 -0.87 -9.54
N GLN A 63 2.02 -0.42 -10.65
CA GLN A 63 3.11 -1.16 -11.29
C GLN A 63 4.28 -1.37 -10.31
N MET A 64 4.74 -0.30 -9.67
CA MET A 64 5.85 -0.37 -8.72
C MET A 64 5.58 -1.32 -7.54
N ALA A 65 4.35 -1.33 -7.00
CA ALA A 65 3.97 -2.23 -5.91
C ALA A 65 3.92 -3.70 -6.36
N GLN A 66 3.42 -3.97 -7.57
CA GLN A 66 3.28 -5.34 -8.08
C GLN A 66 4.61 -5.93 -8.58
N ASP A 67 5.47 -5.09 -9.16
CA ASP A 67 6.81 -5.48 -9.63
C ASP A 67 7.82 -5.61 -8.48
N GLY A 68 7.49 -5.11 -7.28
CA GLY A 68 8.38 -5.11 -6.12
C GLY A 68 9.40 -3.97 -6.10
N ASP A 69 9.19 -2.92 -6.91
CA ASP A 69 10.06 -1.74 -6.97
C ASP A 69 9.99 -0.90 -5.68
N ILE A 70 8.88 -1.00 -4.94
CA ILE A 70 8.68 -0.37 -3.63
C ILE A 70 8.24 -1.39 -2.58
N ASP A 71 8.64 -1.13 -1.34
CA ASP A 71 8.29 -1.97 -0.19
C ASP A 71 7.14 -1.38 0.63
N MET A 72 6.83 -0.09 0.43
CA MET A 72 5.80 0.64 1.17
C MET A 72 5.39 1.92 0.43
N VAL A 73 4.15 2.36 0.68
CA VAL A 73 3.68 3.72 0.37
C VAL A 73 3.55 4.54 1.65
N MET A 74 3.98 5.80 1.59
CA MET A 74 3.72 6.84 2.58
C MET A 74 2.94 7.99 1.92
N HIS A 75 1.62 8.02 2.16
CA HIS A 75 0.71 9.05 1.67
C HIS A 75 0.60 10.20 2.68
N VAL A 76 1.24 11.33 2.38
CA VAL A 76 1.43 12.47 3.29
C VAL A 76 0.33 13.52 3.16
N GLY A 77 -0.93 13.11 3.40
CA GLY A 77 -2.09 14.00 3.47
C GLY A 77 -2.79 14.24 2.14
N ASP A 78 -3.99 14.84 2.24
CA ASP A 78 -4.84 15.24 1.12
C ASP A 78 -5.20 14.05 0.21
N PHE A 79 -5.99 13.13 0.77
CA PHE A 79 -6.23 11.82 0.18
C PHE A 79 -7.19 11.88 -1.01
N ALA A 80 -8.48 11.98 -0.73
CA ALA A 80 -9.55 12.06 -1.73
C ALA A 80 -10.05 13.50 -1.93
N TYR A 81 -9.70 14.39 -1.01
CA TYR A 81 -10.37 15.66 -0.68
C TYR A 81 -11.84 15.43 -0.25
N ASN A 82 -12.12 15.64 1.04
CA ASN A 82 -13.42 15.46 1.70
C ASN A 82 -13.98 14.02 1.60
N LEU A 83 -13.39 13.11 2.37
CA LEU A 83 -13.77 11.69 2.39
C LEU A 83 -15.25 11.44 2.69
N ASP A 84 -15.88 12.31 3.48
CA ASP A 84 -17.27 12.22 3.95
C ASP A 84 -18.29 12.72 2.92
N THR A 85 -17.84 13.37 1.84
CA THR A 85 -18.72 13.95 0.83
C THR A 85 -19.54 12.88 0.11
N ASP A 86 -20.78 13.25 -0.24
CA ASP A 86 -21.76 12.38 -0.89
C ASP A 86 -22.02 11.09 -0.10
N ASP A 87 -22.33 11.25 1.19
CA ASP A 87 -22.52 10.14 2.14
C ASP A 87 -21.32 9.17 2.19
N GLY A 88 -20.10 9.68 2.00
CA GLY A 88 -18.87 8.88 1.96
C GLY A 88 -18.57 8.20 0.62
N ARG A 89 -19.39 8.38 -0.42
CA ARG A 89 -19.16 7.77 -1.75
C ARG A 89 -17.84 8.20 -2.36
N VAL A 90 -17.38 9.44 -2.09
CA VAL A 90 -16.06 9.92 -2.53
C VAL A 90 -14.94 9.10 -1.87
N GLY A 91 -15.06 8.80 -0.58
CA GLY A 91 -14.15 7.90 0.13
C GLY A 91 -14.17 6.48 -0.43
N ASP A 92 -15.36 5.93 -0.72
CA ASP A 92 -15.50 4.59 -1.31
C ASP A 92 -14.85 4.50 -2.71
N GLU A 93 -14.95 5.55 -3.52
CA GLU A 93 -14.26 5.62 -4.82
C GLU A 93 -12.75 5.66 -4.64
N PHE A 94 -12.25 6.50 -3.74
CA PHE A 94 -10.82 6.61 -3.45
C PHE A 94 -10.24 5.29 -2.93
N LEU A 95 -10.91 4.62 -1.98
CA LEU A 95 -10.45 3.35 -1.42
C LEU A 95 -10.42 2.23 -2.48
N ARG A 96 -11.40 2.21 -3.40
CA ARG A 96 -11.38 1.30 -4.55
C ARG A 96 -10.22 1.58 -5.49
N GLN A 97 -9.85 2.84 -5.69
CA GLN A 97 -8.71 3.21 -6.51
C GLN A 97 -7.39 2.73 -5.89
N ILE A 98 -7.17 3.01 -4.61
CA ILE A 98 -5.89 2.65 -3.95
C ILE A 98 -5.77 1.16 -3.61
N GLU A 99 -6.84 0.36 -3.65
CA GLU A 99 -6.81 -1.10 -3.41
C GLU A 99 -5.74 -1.79 -4.28
N THR A 100 -5.58 -1.36 -5.53
CA THR A 100 -4.61 -1.94 -6.48
C THR A 100 -3.16 -1.80 -6.03
N VAL A 101 -2.89 -0.94 -5.03
CA VAL A 101 -1.60 -0.72 -4.39
C VAL A 101 -1.61 -1.26 -2.96
N ALA A 102 -2.58 -0.84 -2.15
CA ALA A 102 -2.68 -1.13 -0.72
C ALA A 102 -2.91 -2.62 -0.41
N ALA A 103 -3.41 -3.41 -1.37
CA ALA A 103 -3.52 -4.85 -1.22
C ALA A 103 -2.18 -5.60 -1.35
N TYR A 104 -1.13 -4.94 -1.84
CA TYR A 104 0.15 -5.57 -2.21
C TYR A 104 1.34 -5.12 -1.34
N VAL A 105 1.31 -3.88 -0.88
CA VAL A 105 2.33 -3.29 0.01
C VAL A 105 1.67 -2.50 1.15
N PRO A 106 2.32 -2.33 2.32
CA PRO A 106 1.84 -1.44 3.36
C PRO A 106 1.58 -0.03 2.81
N TYR A 107 0.39 0.51 3.09
CA TYR A 107 -0.03 1.85 2.69
C TYR A 107 -0.24 2.70 3.95
N MET A 108 0.75 3.51 4.30
CA MET A 108 0.74 4.34 5.50
C MET A 108 0.28 5.76 5.16
N THR A 109 -0.54 6.35 6.03
CA THR A 109 -1.13 7.67 5.82
C THR A 109 -0.74 8.64 6.93
N VAL A 110 -0.56 9.92 6.57
CA VAL A 110 -0.51 11.05 7.51
C VAL A 110 -1.66 11.98 7.18
N VAL A 111 -2.32 12.55 8.21
CA VAL A 111 -3.47 13.44 8.04
C VAL A 111 -3.03 14.80 7.47
N GLY A 112 -3.67 15.24 6.39
CA GLY A 112 -3.52 16.57 5.81
C GLY A 112 -4.61 17.54 6.29
N ASN A 113 -4.65 18.75 5.73
CA ASN A 113 -5.65 19.75 6.13
C ASN A 113 -7.05 19.42 5.59
N HIS A 114 -7.15 18.69 4.47
CA HIS A 114 -8.45 18.30 3.90
C HIS A 114 -9.14 17.12 4.60
N GLU A 115 -8.49 16.54 5.61
CA GLU A 115 -9.02 15.43 6.41
C GLU A 115 -9.61 15.87 7.77
N VAL A 116 -9.54 17.17 8.10
CA VAL A 116 -10.00 17.71 9.40
C VAL A 116 -11.36 18.41 9.31
N HIS A 117 -12.04 18.28 8.17
CA HIS A 117 -13.33 18.94 7.88
C HIS A 117 -14.48 17.96 7.86
#